data_AF-A0A031IAH6-F1
#
_entry.id   AF-A0A031IAH6-F1
#
_cell.length_a   1.000
_cell.length_b   1.000
_cell.length_c   1.000
_cell.angle_alpha   90.00
_cell.angle_beta   90.00
_cell.angle_gamma   90.00
#
_symmetry.space_group_name_H-M   'P 1'
#
loop_
_entity.id
_entity.type
_entity.pdbx_description
1 polymer ?
#
loop_
_entity_poly.entity_id
_entity_poly.type
_entity_poly.pdbx_seq_one_letter_code
_entity_poly.pdbx_strand_id
1 'polypeptide(L)'
;MKMKKTFLIIGCICLGVLVGIRLFQQPDEENQRSIWHDGDLVARQVGASMMNTVAVRQLAEQLPFSSELKQVDVEGESLRLAYDVTGKERRAWIGTDTGTLQMNQDFLNARLSKVLMHHTLVLFSTIPDLTNLEIHYTDPYSKADFKIDRSAFDIYTPSDIERATSSSGRFNRVVIDGYVLDASRRQTFFERFASGFSIQTN
;
A
#
# COMPACT_ATOMS: atom_id res chain seq x y z
N MET A 1 5.25 -55.40 35.27
CA MET A 1 4.50 -54.14 35.52
C MET A 1 5.30 -52.86 35.23
N LYS A 2 6.23 -52.85 34.25
CA LYS A 2 7.08 -51.68 33.91
C LYS A 2 6.80 -51.08 32.51
N MET A 3 6.42 -51.89 31.51
CA MET A 3 6.14 -51.41 30.13
C MET A 3 4.95 -50.44 30.02
N LYS A 4 3.86 -50.66 30.76
CA LYS A 4 2.66 -49.80 30.66
C LYS A 4 2.91 -48.35 31.09
N LYS A 5 3.83 -48.12 32.04
CA LYS A 5 4.17 -46.76 32.50
C LYS A 5 5.04 -46.01 31.48
N THR A 6 5.93 -46.71 30.77
CA THR A 6 6.80 -46.10 29.76
C THR A 6 6.01 -45.61 28.55
N PHE A 7 5.03 -46.38 28.07
CA PHE A 7 4.14 -45.95 26.98
C PHE A 7 3.29 -44.73 27.35
N LEU A 8 2.87 -44.64 28.61
CA LEU A 8 2.06 -43.52 29.10
C LEU A 8 2.88 -42.22 29.18
N ILE A 9 4.15 -42.33 29.57
CA ILE A 9 5.09 -41.18 29.60
C ILE A 9 5.41 -40.70 28.18
N ILE A 10 5.66 -41.62 27.24
CA ILE A 10 5.93 -41.26 25.83
C ILE A 10 4.69 -40.60 25.21
N GLY A 11 3.48 -41.11 25.49
CA GLY A 11 2.23 -40.50 25.06
C GLY A 11 2.05 -39.06 25.55
N CYS A 12 2.37 -38.80 26.83
CA CYS A 12 2.31 -37.45 27.39
C CYS A 12 3.35 -36.49 26.80
N ILE A 13 4.56 -36.98 26.47
CA ILE A 13 5.60 -36.17 25.82
C ILE A 13 5.19 -35.83 24.39
N CYS A 14 4.65 -36.79 23.63
CA CYS A 14 4.15 -36.54 22.27
C CYS A 14 2.95 -35.58 22.26
N LEU A 15 2.04 -35.67 23.22
CA LEU A 15 0.94 -34.70 23.38
C LEU A 15 1.45 -33.32 23.78
N GLY A 16 2.43 -33.22 24.68
CA GLY A 16 3.05 -31.96 25.07
C GLY A 16 3.77 -31.27 23.92
N VAL A 17 4.44 -32.03 23.05
CA VAL A 17 5.10 -31.51 21.84
C VAL A 17 4.07 -31.10 20.78
N LEU A 18 2.98 -31.85 20.58
CA LEU A 18 1.91 -31.49 19.64
C LEU A 18 1.13 -30.23 20.07
N VAL A 19 0.84 -30.08 21.36
CA VAL A 19 0.21 -28.86 21.91
C VAL A 19 1.20 -27.70 21.93
N GLY A 20 2.48 -27.95 22.23
CA GLY A 20 3.56 -26.96 22.14
C GLY A 20 3.78 -26.44 20.73
N ILE A 21 3.76 -27.31 19.71
CA ILE A 21 3.87 -26.92 18.29
C ILE A 21 2.63 -26.15 17.83
N ARG A 22 1.42 -26.47 18.33
CA ARG A 22 0.21 -25.67 18.03
C ARG A 22 0.15 -24.33 18.77
N LEU A 23 0.84 -24.16 19.90
CA LEU A 23 0.97 -22.89 20.60
C LEU A 23 2.15 -22.04 20.08
N PHE A 24 3.20 -22.67 19.53
CA PHE A 24 4.34 -22.00 18.89
C PHE A 24 4.15 -21.77 17.39
N GLN A 25 3.25 -22.51 16.72
CA GLN A 25 2.50 -21.98 15.60
C GLN A 25 1.50 -20.98 16.19
N GLN A 26 2.01 -19.86 16.70
CA GLN A 26 1.27 -18.63 16.49
C GLN A 26 0.89 -18.67 15.01
N PRO A 27 -0.40 -18.57 14.67
CA PRO A 27 -0.71 -18.20 13.30
C PRO A 27 0.10 -16.94 13.03
N ASP A 28 0.41 -16.69 11.76
CA ASP A 28 0.89 -15.41 11.22
C ASP A 28 -0.13 -14.27 11.50
N GLU A 29 -0.68 -14.18 12.72
CA GLU A 29 -1.54 -13.13 13.24
C GLU A 29 -0.77 -11.83 13.43
N GLU A 30 0.58 -11.87 13.45
CA GLU A 30 1.38 -10.65 13.33
C GLU A 30 1.32 -10.06 11.91
N ASN A 31 1.12 -10.89 10.88
CA ASN A 31 0.81 -10.42 9.53
C ASN A 31 -0.66 -10.00 9.34
N GLN A 32 -1.59 -10.56 10.13
CA GLN A 32 -2.99 -10.07 10.17
C GLN A 32 -3.15 -8.80 11.00
N ARG A 33 -2.16 -8.40 11.80
CA ARG A 33 -2.14 -7.09 12.49
C ARG A 33 -1.48 -5.97 11.70
N SER A 34 -1.32 -6.14 10.38
CA SER A 34 -1.49 -5.03 9.45
C SER A 34 -2.99 -4.79 9.20
N ILE A 35 -3.80 -4.80 10.27
CA ILE A 35 -5.03 -4.04 10.27
C ILE A 35 -4.55 -2.62 10.06
N TRP A 36 -4.72 -2.10 8.84
CA TRP A 36 -4.73 -0.66 8.64
C TRP A 36 -5.56 -0.12 9.81
N HIS A 37 -4.92 0.60 10.72
CA HIS A 37 -5.68 1.35 11.70
C HIS A 37 -6.46 2.36 10.88
N ASP A 38 -7.73 2.01 10.65
CA ASP A 38 -8.71 2.71 9.83
C ASP A 38 -8.74 4.19 10.21
N GLY A 39 -8.02 5.00 9.44
CA GLY A 39 -8.28 6.43 9.27
C GLY A 39 -7.55 7.42 10.17
N ASP A 40 -6.27 7.22 10.47
CA ASP A 40 -5.41 8.28 11.03
C ASP A 40 -4.35 8.74 10.02
N LEU A 41 -4.81 9.58 9.05
CA LEU A 41 -4.14 10.67 8.32
C LEU A 41 -4.91 10.88 7.00
N VAL A 42 -6.05 11.57 6.93
CA VAL A 42 -6.39 12.96 7.28
C VAL A 42 -5.51 13.99 6.57
N ALA A 43 -5.91 14.37 5.37
CA ALA A 43 -5.71 15.73 4.88
C ALA A 43 -7.08 16.36 4.63
N ARG A 44 -7.64 16.99 5.68
CA ARG A 44 -8.58 18.10 5.46
C ARG A 44 -7.73 19.29 5.02
N GLN A 45 -7.21 19.23 3.80
CA GLN A 45 -6.38 20.29 3.26
C GLN A 45 -7.18 21.12 2.27
N VAL A 46 -7.16 22.43 2.53
CA VAL A 46 -7.50 23.47 1.56
C VAL A 46 -6.51 23.28 0.41
N GLY A 47 -7.00 23.20 -0.84
CA GLY A 47 -6.23 22.83 -2.03
C GLY A 47 -4.78 23.27 -1.95
N ALA A 48 -3.88 22.31 -1.77
CA ALA A 48 -2.45 22.59 -1.79
C ALA A 48 -2.10 22.92 -3.25
N SER A 49 -1.33 23.97 -3.46
CA SER A 49 -0.79 24.30 -4.79
C SER A 49 0.63 23.75 -4.89
N MET A 50 0.99 23.24 -6.06
CA MET A 50 2.35 22.86 -6.41
C MET A 50 3.36 24.02 -6.24
N MET A 51 2.90 25.28 -6.24
CA MET A 51 3.75 26.43 -5.90
C MET A 51 4.20 26.45 -4.44
N ASN A 52 3.46 25.80 -3.53
CA ASN A 52 3.84 25.64 -2.14
C ASN A 52 4.50 24.27 -1.93
N THR A 53 5.74 24.15 -2.40
CA THR A 53 6.53 22.91 -2.35
C THR A 53 6.68 22.36 -0.93
N VAL A 54 6.72 23.23 0.09
CA VAL A 54 6.77 22.83 1.50
C VAL A 54 5.49 22.12 1.93
N ALA A 55 4.32 22.69 1.60
CA ALA A 55 3.04 22.06 1.93
C ALA A 55 2.84 20.73 1.18
N VAL A 56 3.27 20.65 -0.09
CA VAL A 56 3.22 19.41 -0.88
C VAL A 56 4.10 18.32 -0.26
N ARG A 57 5.33 18.67 0.16
CA ARG A 57 6.23 17.73 0.85
C ARG A 57 5.64 17.25 2.17
N GLN A 58 5.11 18.16 2.99
CA GLN A 58 4.45 17.82 4.24
C GLN A 58 3.24 16.91 4.03
N LEU A 59 2.45 17.15 2.97
CA LEU A 59 1.34 16.28 2.60
C LEU A 59 1.85 14.87 2.25
N ALA A 60 2.89 14.75 1.41
CA ALA A 60 3.45 13.47 1.03
C ALA A 60 4.02 12.68 2.24
N GLU A 61 4.71 13.36 3.16
CA GLU A 61 5.24 12.77 4.40
C GLU A 61 4.15 12.34 5.40
N GLN A 62 2.95 12.91 5.27
CA GLN A 62 1.78 12.58 6.05
C GLN A 62 0.97 11.40 5.48
N LEU A 63 1.27 10.96 4.25
CA LEU A 63 0.58 9.81 3.67
C LEU A 63 0.99 8.50 4.39
N PRO A 64 0.14 7.46 4.35
CA PRO A 64 0.50 6.13 4.85
C PRO A 64 1.80 5.62 4.23
N PHE A 65 2.55 4.80 4.98
CA PHE A 65 3.84 4.23 4.56
C PHE A 65 4.97 5.24 4.37
N SER A 66 4.87 6.39 5.05
CA SER A 66 5.92 7.40 5.08
C SER A 66 7.22 6.93 5.74
N SER A 67 7.20 5.84 6.52
CA SER A 67 8.42 5.22 7.07
C SER A 67 9.38 4.70 6.00
N GLU A 68 8.85 4.27 4.85
CA GLU A 68 9.60 3.73 3.72
C GLU A 68 9.81 4.77 2.61
N LEU A 69 9.17 5.94 2.73
CA LEU A 69 9.38 7.09 1.85
C LEU A 69 10.77 7.69 2.08
N LYS A 70 11.60 7.72 1.03
CA LYS A 70 12.97 8.25 1.07
C LYS A 70 13.09 9.63 0.47
N GLN A 71 12.25 9.94 -0.52
CA GLN A 71 12.39 11.16 -1.28
C GLN A 71 11.05 11.67 -1.77
N VAL A 72 10.92 13.00 -1.73
CA VAL A 72 9.80 13.76 -2.31
C VAL A 72 10.37 14.90 -3.14
N ASP A 73 10.26 14.78 -4.47
CA ASP A 73 10.67 15.82 -5.40
C ASP A 73 9.45 16.55 -5.95
N VAL A 74 9.53 17.88 -5.94
CA VAL A 74 8.49 18.77 -6.48
C VAL A 74 9.15 19.61 -7.56
N GLU A 75 8.75 19.39 -8.82
CA GLU A 75 9.32 20.04 -9.99
C GLU A 75 8.21 20.61 -10.87
N GLY A 76 7.97 21.92 -10.77
CA GLY A 76 6.83 22.56 -11.45
C GLY A 76 5.51 21.93 -11.02
N GLU A 77 4.77 21.38 -11.99
CA GLU A 77 3.50 20.66 -11.77
C GLU A 77 3.67 19.15 -11.63
N SER A 78 4.90 18.68 -11.34
CA SER A 78 5.22 17.26 -11.21
C SER A 78 5.64 16.92 -9.78
N LEU A 79 5.12 15.81 -9.27
CA LEU A 79 5.46 15.25 -7.96
C LEU A 79 6.05 13.86 -8.13
N ARG A 80 7.21 13.63 -7.52
CA ARG A 80 7.85 12.32 -7.46
C ARG A 80 7.96 11.86 -6.02
N LEU A 81 7.51 10.63 -5.75
CA LEU A 81 7.68 9.93 -4.49
C LEU A 81 8.58 8.72 -4.70
N ALA A 82 9.59 8.52 -3.86
CA ALA A 82 10.45 7.34 -3.92
C ALA A 82 10.41 6.57 -2.60
N TYR A 83 10.09 5.29 -2.69
CA TYR A 83 10.06 4.33 -1.59
C TYR A 83 11.21 3.34 -1.74
N ASP A 84 11.91 3.09 -0.64
CA ASP A 84 12.99 2.10 -0.56
C ASP A 84 12.67 1.11 0.56
N VAL A 85 12.58 -0.16 0.18
CA VAL A 85 12.14 -1.25 1.06
C VAL A 85 13.23 -2.28 1.17
N THR A 86 13.59 -2.62 2.41
CA THR A 86 14.57 -3.67 2.66
C THR A 86 13.98 -5.04 2.39
N GLY A 87 14.78 -5.98 1.87
CA GLY A 87 14.30 -7.27 1.37
C GLY A 87 13.51 -8.14 2.37
N LYS A 88 13.55 -7.85 3.67
CA LYS A 88 12.79 -8.59 4.70
C LYS A 88 11.28 -8.33 4.65
N GLU A 89 10.84 -7.19 4.12
CA GLU A 89 9.42 -6.80 4.07
C GLU A 89 8.78 -7.02 2.70
N ARG A 90 9.54 -7.63 1.78
CA ARG A 90 9.18 -7.79 0.37
C ARG A 90 7.84 -8.50 0.16
N ARG A 91 7.58 -9.58 0.91
CA ARG A 91 6.28 -10.30 0.87
C ARG A 91 5.11 -9.35 1.12
N ALA A 92 5.20 -8.53 2.16
CA ALA A 92 4.16 -7.58 2.52
C ALA A 92 4.01 -6.48 1.46
N TRP A 93 5.12 -6.04 0.88
CA TRP A 93 5.16 -4.95 -0.08
C TRP A 93 4.67 -5.32 -1.47
N ILE A 94 5.09 -6.47 -2.01
CA ILE A 94 4.82 -6.83 -3.40
C ILE A 94 4.14 -8.19 -3.57
N GLY A 95 3.87 -8.92 -2.48
CA GLY A 95 3.16 -10.20 -2.50
C GLY A 95 4.06 -11.42 -2.74
N THR A 96 5.38 -11.23 -2.88
CA THR A 96 6.33 -12.33 -3.13
C THR A 96 7.68 -12.07 -2.47
N ASP A 97 8.35 -13.17 -2.08
CA ASP A 97 9.65 -13.16 -1.41
C ASP A 97 10.76 -13.41 -2.42
N THR A 98 10.45 -14.17 -3.46
CA THR A 98 11.39 -14.65 -4.47
C THR A 98 10.72 -14.54 -5.83
N GLY A 99 11.31 -13.74 -6.72
CA GLY A 99 10.84 -13.57 -8.10
C GLY A 99 10.41 -12.15 -8.42
N THR A 100 10.23 -11.88 -9.70
CA THR A 100 9.87 -10.55 -10.21
C THR A 100 8.46 -10.17 -9.77
N LEU A 101 8.26 -8.89 -9.43
CA LEU A 101 6.93 -8.35 -9.20
C LEU A 101 6.05 -8.61 -10.44
N GLN A 102 4.82 -9.07 -10.21
CA GLN A 102 3.84 -9.32 -11.25
C GLN A 102 2.49 -8.78 -10.80
N MET A 103 1.73 -8.20 -11.73
CA MET A 103 0.38 -7.71 -11.46
C MET A 103 -0.60 -8.89 -11.40
N ASN A 104 -0.60 -9.60 -10.26
CA ASN A 104 -1.45 -10.75 -9.96
C ASN A 104 -2.24 -10.49 -8.66
N GLN A 105 -3.00 -11.49 -8.21
CA GLN A 105 -3.83 -11.35 -7.01
C GLN A 105 -3.00 -11.06 -5.74
N ASP A 106 -1.79 -11.62 -5.64
CA ASP A 106 -0.90 -11.37 -4.50
C ASP A 106 -0.44 -9.92 -4.49
N PHE A 107 -0.05 -9.37 -5.64
CA PHE A 107 0.26 -7.94 -5.78
C PHE A 107 -0.95 -7.06 -5.44
N LEU A 108 -2.14 -7.39 -5.94
CA LEU A 108 -3.36 -6.67 -5.61
C LEU A 108 -3.66 -6.70 -4.10
N ASN A 109 -3.19 -7.69 -3.35
CA ASN A 109 -3.35 -7.73 -1.90
C ASN A 109 -2.18 -7.09 -1.14
N ALA A 110 -1.04 -6.92 -1.81
CA ALA A 110 0.18 -6.37 -1.27
C ALA A 110 0.07 -4.87 -0.97
N ARG A 111 1.03 -4.35 -0.19
CA ARG A 111 1.06 -2.95 0.24
C ARG A 111 1.32 -1.98 -0.92
N LEU A 112 2.19 -2.32 -1.86
CA LEU A 112 2.53 -1.45 -2.99
C LEU A 112 1.31 -1.11 -3.84
N SER A 113 0.44 -2.09 -4.13
CA SER A 113 -0.78 -1.82 -4.91
C SER A 113 -1.70 -0.81 -4.22
N LYS A 114 -1.80 -0.89 -2.88
CA LYS A 114 -2.55 0.05 -2.04
C LYS A 114 -1.89 1.43 -2.02
N VAL A 115 -0.57 1.50 -1.88
CA VAL A 115 0.20 2.77 -1.94
C VAL A 115 -0.08 3.49 -3.25
N LEU A 116 0.14 2.82 -4.38
CA LEU A 116 -0.01 3.40 -5.71
C LEU A 116 -1.42 3.97 -5.92
N MET A 117 -2.45 3.18 -5.62
CA MET A 117 -3.83 3.63 -5.79
C MET A 117 -4.20 4.76 -4.81
N HIS A 118 -3.90 4.59 -3.52
CA HIS A 118 -4.21 5.59 -2.49
C HIS A 118 -3.56 6.93 -2.79
N HIS A 119 -2.26 6.93 -3.05
CA HIS A 119 -1.49 8.15 -3.24
C HIS A 119 -1.93 8.87 -4.52
N THR A 120 -2.20 8.12 -5.59
CA THR A 120 -2.78 8.67 -6.81
C THR A 120 -4.11 9.38 -6.54
N LEU A 121 -5.04 8.71 -5.86
CA LEU A 121 -6.36 9.28 -5.54
C LEU A 121 -6.23 10.52 -4.66
N VAL A 122 -5.46 10.44 -3.57
CA VAL A 122 -5.32 11.55 -2.60
C VAL A 122 -4.62 12.76 -3.22
N LEU A 123 -3.51 12.54 -3.92
CA LEU A 123 -2.67 13.64 -4.44
C LEU A 123 -3.39 14.41 -5.53
N PHE A 124 -3.97 13.73 -6.53
CA PHE A 124 -4.75 14.42 -7.57
C PHE A 124 -6.06 15.03 -7.03
N SER A 125 -6.64 14.48 -5.96
CA SER A 125 -7.84 15.09 -5.35
C SER A 125 -7.52 16.32 -4.50
N THR A 126 -6.30 16.41 -3.94
CA THR A 126 -5.91 17.44 -2.97
C THR A 126 -5.09 18.57 -3.60
N ILE A 127 -4.39 18.29 -4.71
CA ILE A 127 -3.50 19.21 -5.41
C ILE A 127 -4.06 19.47 -6.82
N PRO A 128 -4.83 20.55 -7.03
CA PRO A 128 -5.51 20.80 -8.31
C PRO A 128 -4.57 21.02 -9.50
N ASP A 129 -3.38 21.59 -9.25
CA ASP A 129 -2.34 21.92 -10.22
C ASP A 129 -1.26 20.83 -10.33
N LEU A 130 -1.50 19.64 -9.77
CA LEU A 130 -0.67 18.46 -10.03
C LEU A 130 -1.01 17.89 -11.41
N THR A 131 -0.04 17.95 -12.31
CA THR A 131 -0.17 17.46 -13.69
C THR A 131 0.44 16.08 -13.86
N ASN A 132 1.59 15.80 -13.23
CA ASN A 132 2.27 14.50 -13.32
C ASN A 132 2.61 13.93 -11.95
N LEU A 133 2.29 12.66 -11.73
CA LEU A 133 2.68 11.91 -10.53
C LEU A 133 3.55 10.73 -10.92
N GLU A 134 4.71 10.63 -10.27
CA GLU A 134 5.61 9.49 -10.35
C GLU A 134 5.77 8.87 -8.97
N ILE A 135 5.54 7.56 -8.85
CA ILE A 135 5.82 6.79 -7.63
C ILE A 135 6.82 5.70 -7.98
N HIS A 136 7.98 5.76 -7.35
CA HIS A 136 9.06 4.80 -7.50
C HIS A 136 9.13 3.91 -6.29
N TYR A 137 9.25 2.61 -6.54
CA TYR A 137 9.51 1.59 -5.54
C TYR A 137 10.82 0.89 -5.89
N THR A 138 11.72 0.77 -4.92
CA THR A 138 12.95 -0.01 -5.03
C THR A 138 13.05 -0.99 -3.87
N ASP A 139 13.44 -2.22 -4.20
CA ASP A 139 13.94 -3.20 -3.24
C ASP A 139 15.29 -3.78 -3.75
N PRO A 140 15.97 -4.66 -3.01
CA PRO A 140 17.26 -5.22 -3.45
C PRO A 140 17.22 -6.01 -4.78
N TYR A 141 16.05 -6.43 -5.26
CA TYR A 141 15.89 -7.35 -6.39
C TYR A 141 15.11 -6.74 -7.56
N SER A 142 14.37 -5.67 -7.33
CA SER A 142 13.41 -5.12 -8.27
C SER A 142 13.19 -3.64 -8.06
N LYS A 143 12.78 -3.00 -9.15
CA LYS A 143 12.29 -1.62 -9.21
C LYS A 143 10.94 -1.63 -9.89
N ALA A 144 10.02 -0.82 -9.38
CA ALA A 144 8.74 -0.58 -10.00
C ALA A 144 8.48 0.93 -10.08
N ASP A 145 8.16 1.39 -11.27
CA ASP A 145 7.82 2.77 -11.55
C ASP A 145 6.35 2.84 -11.92
N PHE A 146 5.62 3.75 -11.28
CA PHE A 146 4.25 4.07 -11.63
C PHE A 146 4.16 5.53 -12.02
N LYS A 147 3.73 5.80 -13.25
CA LYS A 147 3.61 7.14 -13.81
C LYS A 147 2.21 7.37 -14.32
N ILE A 148 1.64 8.51 -13.94
CA ILE A 148 0.29 8.90 -14.34
C ILE A 148 0.22 10.41 -14.49
N ASP A 149 -0.48 10.84 -15.53
CA ASP A 149 -0.82 12.25 -15.73
C ASP A 149 -2.27 12.54 -15.30
N ARG A 150 -2.53 13.82 -15.07
CA ARG A 150 -3.84 14.32 -14.66
C ARG A 150 -4.94 13.95 -15.64
N SER A 151 -4.66 13.96 -16.94
CA SER A 151 -5.65 13.70 -17.97
C SER A 151 -6.15 12.25 -17.91
N ALA A 152 -5.24 11.29 -17.71
CA ALA A 152 -5.56 9.89 -17.51
C ALA A 152 -6.34 9.67 -16.21
N PHE A 153 -5.96 10.38 -15.13
CA PHE A 153 -6.68 10.35 -13.86
C PHE A 153 -8.12 10.87 -13.96
N ASP A 154 -8.32 12.02 -14.62
CA ASP A 154 -9.63 12.66 -14.74
C ASP A 154 -10.62 11.81 -15.56
N ILE A 155 -10.13 11.03 -16.53
CA ILE A 155 -10.94 10.07 -17.30
C ILE A 155 -11.38 8.89 -16.43
N TYR A 156 -10.50 8.41 -15.55
CA TYR A 156 -10.76 7.25 -14.71
C TYR A 156 -11.61 7.58 -13.48
N THR A 157 -11.48 8.79 -12.93
CA THR A 157 -11.96 9.14 -11.58
C THR A 157 -13.34 8.54 -11.36
N PRO A 158 -13.47 7.56 -10.44
CA PRO A 158 -14.73 6.87 -10.27
C PRO A 158 -15.84 7.89 -9.98
N SER A 159 -16.96 7.77 -10.69
CA SER A 159 -18.06 8.73 -10.67
C SER A 159 -18.68 8.93 -9.28
N ASP A 160 -18.44 7.97 -8.39
CA ASP A 160 -18.85 7.91 -6.99
C ASP A 160 -17.83 8.56 -6.01
N ILE A 161 -16.69 9.07 -6.49
CA ILE A 161 -15.81 9.95 -5.71
C ILE A 161 -16.31 11.39 -5.87
N GLU A 162 -17.02 11.93 -4.87
CA GLU A 162 -17.33 13.36 -4.92
C GLU A 162 -16.04 14.17 -4.84
N ARG A 163 -15.86 15.01 -5.86
CA ARG A 163 -14.82 16.04 -5.90
C ARG A 163 -15.24 17.13 -4.92
N ALA A 164 -14.30 17.70 -4.17
CA ALA A 164 -14.58 18.77 -3.22
C ALA A 164 -15.13 20.03 -3.94
N THR A 165 -16.43 20.08 -4.20
CA THR A 165 -17.15 21.28 -4.61
C THR A 165 -17.58 22.00 -3.34
N SER A 166 -16.73 22.91 -2.87
CA SER A 166 -17.07 24.00 -1.94
C SER A 166 -18.21 23.71 -0.95
N SER A 167 -18.11 22.68 -0.12
CA SER A 167 -19.00 22.52 1.03
C SER A 167 -18.36 21.63 2.10
N SER A 168 -18.69 21.94 3.34
CA SER A 168 -17.91 21.72 4.55
C SER A 168 -18.03 20.32 5.17
N GLY A 169 -18.44 19.30 4.41
CA GLY A 169 -18.89 18.02 4.99
C GLY A 169 -18.22 16.77 4.41
N ARG A 170 -17.36 16.13 5.23
CA ARG A 170 -17.20 14.66 5.33
C ARG A 170 -16.68 13.84 4.12
N PHE A 171 -16.46 14.42 2.94
CA PHE A 171 -16.38 13.64 1.70
C PHE A 171 -15.06 12.90 1.35
N ASN A 172 -13.91 13.28 1.91
CA ASN A 172 -12.65 12.75 1.37
C ASN A 172 -12.13 11.45 2.01
N ARG A 173 -12.61 11.08 3.21
CA ARG A 173 -11.98 10.02 4.02
C ARG A 173 -12.54 8.62 3.72
N VAL A 174 -13.86 8.45 3.83
CA VAL A 174 -14.53 7.14 3.72
C VAL A 174 -14.54 6.61 2.28
N VAL A 175 -14.51 7.53 1.32
CA VAL A 175 -14.59 7.20 -0.10
C VAL A 175 -13.33 6.45 -0.51
N ILE A 176 -12.13 7.05 -0.42
CA ILE A 176 -10.88 6.49 -0.96
C ILE A 176 -10.54 5.12 -0.34
N ASP A 177 -10.66 4.96 0.97
CA ASP A 177 -10.38 3.68 1.66
C ASP A 177 -11.29 2.55 1.13
N GLY A 178 -12.56 2.85 0.84
CA GLY A 178 -13.48 1.89 0.21
C GLY A 178 -13.05 1.41 -1.18
N TYR A 179 -12.30 2.22 -1.94
CA TYR A 179 -11.73 1.77 -3.24
C TYR A 179 -10.41 1.04 -3.05
N VAL A 180 -9.58 1.52 -2.13
CA VAL A 180 -8.25 0.97 -1.90
C VAL A 180 -8.34 -0.39 -1.19
N LEU A 181 -9.36 -0.66 -0.38
CA LEU A 181 -9.54 -1.93 0.32
C LEU A 181 -10.31 -2.99 -0.49
N ASP A 182 -11.07 -2.59 -1.50
CA ASP A 182 -11.73 -3.52 -2.44
C ASP A 182 -10.78 -4.00 -3.55
N ALA A 183 -10.55 -5.32 -3.61
CA ALA A 183 -9.64 -5.93 -4.59
C ALA A 183 -10.11 -5.75 -6.04
N SER A 184 -11.42 -5.75 -6.30
CA SER A 184 -11.98 -5.57 -7.66
C SER A 184 -11.77 -4.14 -8.16
N ARG A 185 -11.88 -3.14 -7.27
CA ARG A 185 -11.61 -1.74 -7.58
C ARG A 185 -10.12 -1.50 -7.81
N ARG A 186 -9.25 -2.12 -7.01
CA ARG A 186 -7.80 -2.11 -7.27
C ARG A 186 -7.47 -2.76 -8.61
N GLN A 187 -8.06 -3.90 -8.93
CA GLN A 187 -7.87 -4.54 -10.23
C GLN A 187 -8.25 -3.59 -11.38
N THR A 188 -9.43 -2.99 -11.30
CA THR A 188 -9.89 -2.03 -12.32
C THR A 188 -8.94 -0.84 -12.45
N PHE A 189 -8.45 -0.29 -11.33
CA PHE A 189 -7.44 0.77 -11.33
C PHE A 189 -6.18 0.36 -12.10
N PHE A 190 -5.63 -0.81 -11.79
CA PHE A 190 -4.39 -1.28 -12.41
C PHE A 190 -4.57 -1.70 -13.87
N GLU A 191 -5.73 -2.22 -14.27
CA GLU A 191 -6.06 -2.44 -15.68
C GLU A 191 -6.10 -1.13 -16.46
N ARG A 192 -6.66 -0.07 -15.87
CA ARG A 192 -6.76 1.26 -16.48
C ARG A 192 -5.42 1.95 -16.63
N PHE A 193 -4.53 1.78 -15.67
CA PHE A 193 -3.22 2.43 -15.64
C PHE A 193 -2.06 1.47 -15.90
N ALA A 194 -2.32 0.32 -16.54
CA ALA A 194 -1.31 -0.69 -16.82
C ALA A 194 -0.12 -0.13 -17.61
N SER A 195 -0.36 0.77 -18.57
CA SER A 195 0.69 1.40 -19.37
C SER A 195 1.59 2.35 -18.57
N GLY A 196 1.11 2.86 -17.43
CA GLY A 196 1.88 3.69 -16.52
C GLY A 196 2.77 2.89 -15.58
N PHE A 197 2.64 1.56 -15.54
CA PHE A 197 3.35 0.69 -14.62
C PHE A 197 4.47 -0.08 -15.31
N SER A 198 5.70 0.11 -14.83
CA SER A 198 6.90 -0.54 -15.35
C SER A 198 7.64 -1.26 -14.23
N ILE A 199 8.14 -2.46 -14.51
CA ILE A 199 8.87 -3.30 -13.56
C ILE A 199 10.21 -3.70 -14.16
N GLN A 200 11.26 -3.57 -13.37
CA GLN A 200 12.62 -3.96 -13.74
C GLN A 200 13.21 -4.82 -12.64
N THR A 201 14.01 -5.83 -13.01
CA THR A 201 14.88 -6.56 -12.08
C THR A 201 16.20 -5.83 -11.95
N ASN A 202 16.72 -5.73 -10.73
CA ASN A 202 18.04 -5.16 -10.45
C ASN A 202 19.17 -6.13 -10.82
#